data_AF-A0A485JB73-F1
#
_entry.id   AF-A0A485JB73-F1
#
_cell.length_a   1.000
_cell.length_b   1.000
_cell.length_c   1.000
_cell.angle_alpha   90.00
_cell.angle_beta   90.00
_cell.angle_gamma   90.00
#
_symmetry.space_group_name_H-M   'P 1'
#
loop_
_entity.id
_entity.type
_entity.pdbx_description
1 polymer ?
#
loop_
_entity_poly.entity_id
_entity_poly.type
_entity_poly.pdbx_seq_one_letter_code
_entity_poly.pdbx_strand_id
1 'polypeptide(L)'
;MIKHLVAPLIFTSLILTGCQSPQGKFTPEQVAAMQSYGFSESAGDWSLGLSDAILFAKNDYKLLPESQQQIQTMAAKLASTGLTHARMDGHTDNYGEDSYNEGLSLKRANVVADAWLWVDKFRAAISPHRV
;
A
#
# COMPACT_ATOMS: atom_id res chain seq x y z
N MET A 1 -9.23 21.47 73.19
CA MET A 1 -9.06 22.25 71.95
C MET A 1 -7.69 21.91 71.38
N ILE A 2 -7.63 21.26 70.22
CA ILE A 2 -6.62 21.38 69.14
C ILE A 2 -7.03 20.33 68.10
N LYS A 3 -7.43 20.82 66.92
CA LYS A 3 -7.90 20.04 65.77
C LYS A 3 -6.68 19.58 64.99
N HIS A 4 -6.43 18.28 64.88
CA HIS A 4 -5.46 17.78 63.90
C HIS A 4 -6.20 17.40 62.63
N LEU A 5 -6.13 18.34 61.70
CA LEU A 5 -6.63 18.27 60.34
C LEU A 5 -5.97 17.11 59.61
N VAL A 6 -6.80 16.17 59.16
CA VAL A 6 -6.48 15.20 58.11
C VAL A 6 -6.10 16.01 56.87
N ALA A 7 -4.84 15.93 56.44
CA ALA A 7 -4.40 16.47 55.17
C ALA A 7 -4.42 15.33 54.13
N PRO A 8 -5.38 15.30 53.18
CA PRO A 8 -5.27 14.41 52.04
C PRO A 8 -4.30 15.03 51.05
N LEU A 9 -3.19 14.33 50.82
CA LEU A 9 -2.24 14.64 49.75
C LEU A 9 -2.93 14.24 48.43
N ILE A 10 -3.63 15.20 47.82
CA ILE A 10 -4.29 15.01 46.52
C ILE A 10 -3.21 14.97 45.45
N PHE A 11 -2.86 13.76 45.03
CA PHE A 11 -2.02 13.51 43.86
C PHE A 11 -2.91 13.64 42.62
N THR A 12 -3.05 14.85 42.08
CA THR A 12 -3.75 15.09 40.81
C THR A 12 -2.88 14.61 39.64
N SER A 13 -3.01 13.34 39.31
CA SER A 13 -2.58 12.82 38.00
C SER A 13 -3.56 13.30 36.94
N LEU A 14 -3.22 14.38 36.23
CA LEU A 14 -3.87 14.73 34.98
C LEU A 14 -3.47 13.69 33.92
N ILE A 15 -4.26 12.63 33.78
CA ILE A 15 -4.20 11.78 32.60
C ILE A 15 -4.94 12.54 31.50
N LEU A 16 -4.22 13.36 30.74
CA LEU A 16 -4.72 13.82 29.44
C LEU A 16 -4.74 12.60 28.51
N THR A 17 -5.85 11.88 28.51
CA THR A 17 -6.17 10.92 27.45
C THR A 17 -6.57 11.75 26.22
N GLY A 18 -5.58 12.34 25.56
CA GLY A 18 -5.79 12.93 24.24
C GLY A 18 -6.15 11.79 23.29
N CYS A 19 -7.39 11.76 22.79
CA CYS A 19 -7.74 10.93 21.64
C CYS A 19 -6.87 11.39 20.48
N GLN A 20 -5.77 10.68 20.22
CA GLN A 20 -4.92 10.93 19.06
C GLN A 20 -5.72 10.52 17.82
N SER A 21 -6.42 11.49 17.24
CA SER A 21 -7.08 11.33 15.94
C SER A 21 -6.02 10.89 14.91
N PRO A 22 -6.30 9.91 14.03
CA PRO A 22 -5.32 9.48 13.04
C PRO A 22 -4.96 10.68 12.16
N GLN A 23 -3.71 11.11 12.20
CA GLN A 23 -3.23 12.29 11.46
C GLN A 23 -2.90 11.98 9.98
N GLY A 24 -3.23 10.78 9.49
CA GLY A 24 -2.87 10.31 8.16
C GLY A 24 -4.07 9.80 7.34
N LYS A 25 -3.89 9.73 6.02
CA LYS A 25 -4.87 9.16 5.07
C LYS A 25 -5.22 7.69 5.38
N PHE A 26 -4.35 6.97 6.07
CA PHE A 26 -4.45 5.55 6.39
C PHE A 26 -4.40 5.30 7.90
N THR A 27 -5.05 4.24 8.36
CA THR A 27 -4.99 3.81 9.76
C THR A 27 -3.62 3.17 10.08
N PRO A 28 -3.21 3.13 11.36
CA PRO A 28 -1.97 2.44 11.74
C PRO A 28 -1.91 0.97 11.31
N GLU A 29 -3.06 0.28 11.31
CA GLU A 29 -3.16 -1.11 10.84
C GLU A 29 -2.91 -1.22 9.33
N GLN A 30 -3.47 -0.31 8.54
CA GLN A 30 -3.25 -0.25 7.09
C GLN A 30 -1.79 0.05 6.77
N VAL A 31 -1.19 1.00 7.50
CA VAL A 31 0.22 1.35 7.38
C VAL A 31 1.11 0.16 7.68
N ALA A 32 0.86 -0.55 8.78
CA ALA A 32 1.62 -1.75 9.16
C ALA A 32 1.51 -2.86 8.09
N ALA A 33 0.32 -3.06 7.51
CA ALA A 33 0.13 -4.02 6.43
C ALA A 33 0.90 -3.62 5.17
N MET A 34 0.86 -2.34 4.75
CA MET A 34 1.64 -1.83 3.63
C MET A 34 3.15 -2.00 3.86
N GLN A 35 3.66 -1.63 5.04
CA GLN A 35 5.07 -1.79 5.39
C GLN A 35 5.53 -3.25 5.35
N SER A 36 4.66 -4.20 5.73
CA SER A 36 5.00 -5.64 5.70
C SER A 36 5.29 -6.18 4.30
N TYR A 37 4.78 -5.51 3.25
CA TYR A 37 5.06 -5.81 1.85
C TYR A 37 6.14 -4.91 1.24
N GLY A 38 6.73 -4.01 2.03
CA GLY A 38 7.80 -3.12 1.58
C GLY A 38 7.33 -1.83 0.92
N PHE A 39 6.07 -1.44 1.10
CA PHE A 39 5.64 -0.10 0.68
C PHE A 39 6.40 0.97 1.47
N SER A 40 6.74 2.06 0.78
CA SER A 40 7.36 3.25 1.36
C SER A 40 6.47 4.47 1.16
N GLU A 41 6.54 5.40 2.10
CA GLU A 41 5.85 6.69 2.03
C GLU A 41 6.73 7.73 1.34
N SER A 42 6.15 8.45 0.39
CA SER A 42 6.74 9.64 -0.23
C SER A 42 5.67 10.70 -0.42
N ALA A 43 5.89 11.90 0.12
CA ALA A 43 4.96 13.03 0.03
C ALA A 43 3.50 12.70 0.44
N GLY A 44 3.29 11.77 1.37
CA GLY A 44 1.97 11.36 1.85
C GLY A 44 1.23 10.37 0.94
N ASP A 45 1.93 9.80 -0.05
CA ASP A 45 1.48 8.67 -0.85
C ASP A 45 2.34 7.43 -0.55
N TRP A 46 1.71 6.26 -0.62
CA TRP A 46 2.33 4.97 -0.33
C TRP A 46 2.53 4.20 -1.63
N SER A 47 3.74 3.73 -1.88
CA SER A 47 4.09 3.05 -3.13
C SER A 47 4.97 1.83 -2.89
N LEU A 48 4.85 0.83 -3.77
CA LEU A 48 5.70 -0.36 -3.80
C LEU A 48 6.30 -0.49 -5.19
N GLY A 49 7.63 -0.47 -5.27
CA GLY A 49 8.34 -0.81 -6.51
C GLY A 49 8.43 -2.32 -6.66
N LEU A 50 7.93 -2.85 -7.77
CA LEU A 50 8.09 -4.26 -8.13
C LEU A 50 9.05 -4.38 -9.31
N SER A 51 9.91 -5.39 -9.27
CA SER A 51 10.85 -5.64 -10.38
C SER A 51 10.17 -6.40 -11.50
N ASP A 52 10.18 -5.83 -12.70
CA ASP A 52 9.66 -6.46 -13.92
C ASP A 52 10.26 -7.85 -14.18
N ALA A 53 11.56 -8.03 -13.88
CA ALA A 53 12.24 -9.32 -14.08
C ALA A 53 11.76 -10.43 -13.13
N ILE A 54 11.13 -10.06 -12.01
CA ILE A 54 10.51 -11.00 -11.06
C ILE A 54 9.05 -11.26 -11.47
N LEU A 55 8.38 -10.27 -12.05
CA LEU A 55 6.97 -10.39 -12.41
C LEU A 55 6.77 -11.12 -13.75
N PHE A 56 7.66 -10.90 -14.72
CA PHE A 56 7.46 -11.29 -16.11
C PHE A 56 8.68 -12.00 -16.68
N ALA A 57 8.46 -12.87 -17.68
CA ALA A 57 9.53 -13.31 -18.55
C ALA A 57 10.03 -12.17 -19.46
N LYS A 58 11.25 -12.30 -20.00
CA LYS A 58 11.82 -11.30 -20.92
C LYS A 58 10.90 -11.08 -22.12
N ASN A 59 10.58 -9.80 -22.40
CA ASN A 59 9.68 -9.36 -23.47
C ASN A 59 8.25 -9.94 -23.39
N ASP A 60 7.84 -10.48 -22.25
CA ASP A 60 6.48 -10.95 -22.00
C ASP A 60 5.74 -9.96 -21.07
N TYR A 61 4.42 -10.02 -21.11
CA TYR A 61 3.51 -9.29 -20.22
C TYR A 61 2.67 -10.23 -19.34
N LYS A 62 2.78 -11.55 -19.55
CA LYS A 62 2.13 -12.54 -18.69
C LYS A 62 2.88 -12.67 -17.37
N LEU A 63 2.15 -12.55 -16.26
CA LEU A 63 2.70 -12.81 -14.94
C LEU A 63 3.18 -14.26 -14.86
N LEU A 64 4.32 -14.45 -14.21
CA LEU A 64 4.73 -15.78 -13.77
C LEU A 64 3.70 -16.29 -12.73
N PRO A 65 3.41 -17.61 -12.67
CA PRO A 65 2.42 -18.15 -11.75
C PRO A 65 2.69 -17.80 -10.28
N GLU A 66 3.97 -17.82 -9.88
CA GLU A 66 4.40 -17.45 -8.53
C GLU A 66 4.12 -15.97 -8.25
N SER A 67 4.47 -15.08 -9.18
CA SER A 67 4.27 -13.64 -9.07
C SER A 67 2.77 -13.29 -9.01
N GLN A 68 1.94 -13.99 -9.79
CA GLN A 68 0.49 -13.86 -9.71
C GLN A 68 -0.04 -14.26 -8.32
N GLN A 69 0.41 -15.38 -7.76
CA GLN A 69 -0.02 -15.83 -6.44
C GLN A 69 0.43 -14.86 -5.33
N GLN A 70 1.64 -14.32 -5.41
CA GLN A 70 2.15 -13.32 -4.48
C GLN A 70 1.32 -12.04 -4.53
N ILE A 71 1.02 -11.54 -5.73
CA ILE A 71 0.17 -10.37 -5.94
C ILE A 71 -1.22 -10.59 -5.33
N GLN A 72 -1.87 -11.72 -5.61
CA GLN A 72 -3.20 -12.03 -5.08
C GLN A 72 -3.20 -12.12 -3.55
N THR A 73 -2.14 -12.72 -2.97
CA THR A 73 -1.97 -12.85 -1.52
C THR A 73 -1.83 -11.47 -0.87
N MET A 74 -1.01 -10.60 -1.47
CA MET A 74 -0.84 -9.22 -1.02
C MET A 74 -2.15 -8.44 -1.12
N ALA A 75 -2.84 -8.50 -2.25
CA ALA A 75 -4.12 -7.82 -2.46
C ALA A 75 -5.17 -8.26 -1.42
N ALA A 76 -5.26 -9.56 -1.12
CA ALA A 76 -6.18 -10.09 -0.11
C ALA A 76 -5.83 -9.60 1.30
N LYS A 77 -4.55 -9.57 1.66
CA LYS A 77 -4.10 -9.10 2.98
C LYS A 77 -4.39 -7.61 3.15
N LEU A 78 -4.08 -6.79 2.15
CA LEU A 78 -4.38 -5.35 2.19
C LEU A 78 -5.90 -5.11 2.25
N ALA A 79 -6.69 -5.85 1.46
CA ALA A 79 -8.15 -5.82 1.51
C ALA A 79 -8.73 -6.08 2.91
N SER A 80 -8.13 -7.01 3.67
CA SER A 80 -8.58 -7.33 5.03
C SER A 80 -8.45 -6.16 6.01
N THR A 81 -7.59 -5.18 5.71
CA THR A 81 -7.41 -3.95 6.51
C THR A 81 -8.29 -2.79 6.05
N GLY A 82 -9.16 -3.02 5.06
CA GLY A 82 -10.04 -2.01 4.48
C GLY A 82 -9.42 -1.20 3.33
N LEU A 83 -8.18 -1.50 2.93
CA LEU A 83 -7.61 -0.96 1.68
C LEU A 83 -8.26 -1.64 0.49
N THR A 84 -9.01 -0.88 -0.31
CA THR A 84 -9.80 -1.43 -1.42
C THR A 84 -9.44 -0.81 -2.76
N HIS A 85 -8.45 0.10 -2.79
CA HIS A 85 -8.06 0.84 -3.99
C HIS A 85 -6.54 0.82 -4.13
N ALA A 86 -6.05 0.55 -5.33
CA ALA A 86 -4.64 0.72 -5.70
C ALA A 86 -4.52 1.26 -7.13
N ARG A 87 -3.41 1.94 -7.37
CA ARG A 87 -3.01 2.42 -8.69
C ARG A 87 -1.82 1.59 -9.16
N MET A 88 -1.85 1.19 -10.43
CA MET A 88 -0.77 0.47 -11.10
C MET A 88 -0.13 1.36 -12.17
N ASP A 89 1.20 1.47 -12.10
CA ASP A 89 2.04 2.18 -13.07
C ASP A 89 3.05 1.19 -13.66
N GLY A 90 2.93 0.89 -14.95
CA GLY A 90 3.87 0.03 -15.67
C GLY A 90 5.03 0.84 -16.21
N HIS A 91 6.26 0.35 -16.05
CA HIS A 91 7.46 0.96 -16.61
C HIS A 91 8.25 -0.10 -17.36
N THR A 92 8.72 0.19 -18.56
CA THR A 92 9.69 -0.64 -19.29
C THR A 92 11.05 0.03 -19.25
N ASP A 93 12.11 -0.70 -19.62
CA ASP A 93 13.40 -0.07 -19.89
C ASP A 93 13.32 0.83 -21.14
N ASN A 94 14.37 1.61 -21.34
CA ASN A 94 14.49 2.57 -22.45
C ASN A 94 15.12 1.93 -23.71
N TYR A 95 15.10 0.60 -23.82
CA TYR A 95 15.72 -0.10 -24.95
C TYR A 95 14.66 -0.47 -26.00
N GLY A 96 14.86 -0.08 -27.26
CA GLY A 96 13.92 -0.33 -28.35
C GLY A 96 13.11 0.92 -28.73
N GLU A 97 11.99 0.72 -29.43
CA GLU A 97 11.12 1.82 -29.87
C GLU A 97 10.21 2.29 -28.73
N ASP A 98 10.12 3.60 -28.51
CA ASP A 98 9.31 4.20 -27.45
C ASP A 98 7.85 3.74 -27.49
N SER A 99 7.25 3.66 -28.68
CA SER A 99 5.86 3.24 -28.87
C SER A 99 5.64 1.77 -28.48
N TYR A 100 6.63 0.91 -28.72
CA TYR A 100 6.60 -0.49 -28.35
C TYR A 100 6.69 -0.66 -26.83
N ASN A 101 7.58 0.12 -26.21
CA ASN A 101 7.80 0.13 -24.76
C ASN A 101 6.59 0.68 -24.00
N GLU A 102 5.94 1.73 -24.51
CA GLU A 102 4.67 2.23 -23.96
C GLU A 102 3.54 1.18 -24.07
N GLY A 103 3.44 0.50 -25.22
CA GLY A 103 2.47 -0.57 -25.39
C GLY A 103 2.70 -1.76 -24.45
N LEU A 104 3.96 -2.11 -24.20
CA LEU A 104 4.33 -3.21 -23.30
C LEU A 104 4.14 -2.84 -21.83
N SER A 105 4.51 -1.62 -21.43
CA SER A 105 4.34 -1.12 -20.06
C SER A 105 2.85 -1.09 -19.67
N LEU A 106 1.99 -0.61 -20.58
CA LEU A 106 0.55 -0.60 -20.38
C LEU A 106 -0.02 -2.01 -20.24
N LYS A 107 0.40 -2.96 -21.09
CA LYS A 107 -0.04 -4.37 -20.98
C LYS A 107 0.36 -4.99 -19.64
N ARG A 108 1.58 -4.76 -19.18
CA ARG A 108 2.06 -5.25 -17.87
C ARG A 108 1.27 -4.67 -16.71
N ALA A 109 0.99 -3.37 -16.73
CA ALA A 109 0.16 -2.72 -15.72
C ALA A 109 -1.26 -3.29 -15.70
N ASN A 110 -1.86 -3.58 -16.86
CA ASN A 110 -3.17 -4.22 -16.97
C ASN A 110 -3.18 -5.60 -16.31
N VAL A 111 -2.21 -6.47 -16.63
CA VAL A 111 -2.20 -7.83 -16.08
C VAL A 111 -2.00 -7.82 -14.55
N VAL A 112 -1.19 -6.90 -14.02
CA VAL A 112 -1.08 -6.71 -12.57
C VAL A 112 -2.41 -6.23 -12.00
N ALA A 113 -3.06 -5.24 -12.60
CA ALA A 113 -4.37 -4.77 -12.15
C ALA A 113 -5.41 -5.90 -12.13
N ASP A 114 -5.48 -6.73 -13.17
CA ASP A 114 -6.38 -7.87 -13.25
C ASP A 114 -6.13 -8.89 -12.13
N ALA A 115 -4.86 -9.13 -11.77
CA ALA A 115 -4.51 -10.02 -10.67
C ALA A 115 -5.00 -9.48 -9.31
N TRP A 116 -5.06 -8.15 -9.12
CA TRP A 116 -5.63 -7.54 -7.91
C TRP A 116 -7.16 -7.59 -7.91
N LEU A 117 -7.81 -7.43 -9.07
CA LEU A 117 -9.27 -7.49 -9.21
C LEU A 117 -9.85 -8.88 -8.94
N TRP A 118 -9.03 -9.94 -9.02
CA TRP A 118 -9.45 -11.29 -8.64
C TRP A 118 -9.84 -11.40 -7.15
N VAL A 119 -9.43 -10.42 -6.33
CA VAL A 119 -9.89 -10.26 -4.96
C VAL A 119 -11.17 -9.41 -4.97
N ASP A 120 -12.33 -10.01 -4.70
CA ASP A 120 -13.68 -9.38 -4.76
C ASP A 120 -13.80 -8.00 -4.07
N LYS A 121 -12.91 -7.68 -3.13
CA LYS A 121 -12.91 -6.44 -2.33
C LYS A 121 -12.00 -5.34 -2.88
N PHE A 122 -11.27 -5.58 -3.96
CA PHE A 122 -10.22 -4.68 -4.41
C PHE A 122 -10.51 -4.09 -5.80
N ARG A 123 -10.30 -2.78 -5.94
CA ARG A 123 -10.39 -2.00 -7.18
C ARG A 123 -9.00 -1.54 -7.58
N ALA A 124 -8.54 -1.97 -8.75
CA ALA A 124 -7.29 -1.50 -9.34
C ALA A 124 -7.59 -0.48 -10.44
N ALA A 125 -6.85 0.63 -10.45
CA ALA A 125 -6.84 1.61 -11.54
C ALA A 125 -5.46 1.64 -12.19
N ILE A 126 -5.41 1.88 -13.49
CA ILE A 126 -4.15 1.99 -14.23
C ILE A 126 -3.93 3.45 -14.55
N SER A 127 -2.74 3.97 -14.31
CA SER A 127 -2.41 5.32 -14.77
C SER A 127 -1.65 5.26 -16.09
N PRO A 128 -2.14 5.95 -17.14
CA PRO A 128 -1.36 6.17 -18.33
C PRO A 128 -0.39 7.33 -18.06
N HIS A 129 0.80 7.04 -17.50
CA HIS A 129 1.88 8.01 -17.57
C HIS A 129 2.59 7.88 -18.91
N ARG A 130 2.46 8.93 -19.71
CA ARG A 130 3.35 9.24 -20.82
C ARG A 130 4.72 9.55 -20.23
N VAL A 131 5.67 8.64 -20.40
CA VAL A 131 7.11 8.93 -20.24
C VAL A 131 7.54 9.97 -21.27
#